data_AF-A0A444IZ89-F1
#
_entry.id   AF-A0A444IZ89-F1
#
_cell.length_a   1.000
_cell.length_b   1.000
_cell.length_c   1.000
_cell.angle_alpha   90.00
_cell.angle_beta   90.00
_cell.angle_gamma   90.00
#
_symmetry.space_group_name_H-M   'P 1'
#
loop_
_entity.id
_entity.type
_entity.pdbx_description
1 polymer ?
#
loop_
_entity_poly.entity_id
_entity_poly.type
_entity_poly.pdbx_seq_one_letter_code
_entity_poly.pdbx_strand_id
1 'polypeptide(L)'
;SQVIDKISPTMRCSVMGLLLNATMNRLEPAEEIVDYLLTSFDKTLYEAPEILNLISYCLLSGDTGSAISLISRLSEERELERLSRTGWLAFNSGHYEEARTYFEQNLQLFRKMSRQKKVFFQNEVGLIHLLTLLHGNDRILLSQGLEYIEIVQKKGYHYASLTQAIKPVFQQQLGLDETGAYTSSLDTLADQPLPFLISHLLLLWTDKAKAQKNIPALEKVRDRAKKNGYTWMAAELSSILAALTHNEKKKINTALAKKLHTSCDTVSCVGLVKKVPKWEKTLNGLLTITDPSAVQAVQGEQRLIWLLDYEEHYNECVFTPKMQKKTKRGTWTKGRPVGMKNLYNNFQSMEGLRPQDRQVCQAIKVEYYSSWGYGYGTKEYEIDQNLALPALVGHPLLFLADAPDVKVELVMAEPELEIREEKGRLRMCLTPLPPADDDDDIRVIRDTPTRFKLFRFTAKHWEIASFIGKGMTIPKSGAQKARKVVESLSSVVTVLSDLDGTAEAEIREADSRPHAHILPCHDGIQVEFL
;
A
#
# COMPACT_ATOMS: atom_id res chain seq x y z
N SER A 1 9.48 -54.04 7.68
CA SER A 1 10.89 -54.44 7.48
C SER A 1 11.13 -55.35 6.26
N GLN A 2 10.59 -56.57 6.18
CA GLN A 2 11.02 -57.61 5.22
C GLN A 2 10.97 -57.27 3.71
N VAL A 3 10.14 -56.31 3.29
CA VAL A 3 10.07 -55.87 1.88
C VAL A 3 11.09 -54.75 1.58
N ILE A 4 11.35 -53.88 2.56
CA ILE A 4 12.31 -52.76 2.43
C ILE A 4 13.75 -53.29 2.40
N ASP A 5 14.02 -54.35 3.18
CA ASP A 5 15.32 -55.02 3.23
C ASP A 5 15.72 -55.66 1.89
N LYS A 6 14.75 -55.87 0.97
CA LYS A 6 14.99 -56.36 -0.40
C LYS A 6 15.33 -55.23 -1.40
N ILE A 7 15.15 -53.97 -1.03
CA ILE A 7 15.51 -52.80 -1.85
C ILE A 7 17.01 -52.55 -1.70
N SER A 8 17.68 -52.10 -2.77
CA SER A 8 19.09 -51.69 -2.71
C SER A 8 19.32 -50.68 -1.58
N PRO A 9 20.33 -50.86 -0.71
CA PRO A 9 20.64 -49.93 0.37
C PRO A 9 20.74 -48.47 -0.08
N THR A 10 21.26 -48.24 -1.28
CA THR A 10 21.41 -46.89 -1.88
C THR A 10 20.09 -46.20 -2.21
N MET A 11 19.00 -46.96 -2.41
CA MET A 11 17.67 -46.42 -2.76
C MET A 11 16.72 -46.34 -1.57
N ARG A 12 17.04 -47.03 -0.46
CA ARG A 12 16.14 -47.17 0.68
C ARG A 12 15.74 -45.82 1.28
N CYS A 13 16.68 -44.90 1.47
CA CYS A 13 16.39 -43.56 2.02
C CYS A 13 15.37 -42.81 1.16
N SER A 14 15.57 -42.75 -0.17
CA SER A 14 14.64 -42.07 -1.07
C SER A 14 13.29 -42.75 -1.19
N VAL A 15 13.23 -44.09 -1.19
CA VAL A 15 11.95 -44.81 -1.15
C VAL A 15 11.19 -44.50 0.14
N MET A 16 11.88 -44.47 1.29
CA MET A 16 11.25 -44.08 2.57
C MET A 16 10.78 -42.63 2.55
N GLY A 17 11.54 -41.71 1.97
CA GLY A 17 11.13 -40.32 1.80
C GLY A 17 9.87 -40.18 0.95
N LEU A 18 9.74 -40.95 -0.14
CA LEU A 18 8.54 -40.99 -0.97
C LEU A 18 7.33 -41.57 -0.23
N LEU A 19 7.53 -42.66 0.53
CA LEU A 19 6.47 -43.26 1.36
C LEU A 19 6.04 -42.31 2.47
N LEU A 20 6.97 -41.60 3.11
CA LEU A 20 6.65 -40.59 4.12
C LEU A 20 5.82 -39.46 3.52
N ASN A 21 6.17 -38.96 2.34
CA ASN A 21 5.38 -37.94 1.65
C ASN A 21 3.97 -38.46 1.27
N ALA A 22 3.87 -39.70 0.75
CA ALA A 22 2.60 -40.31 0.42
C ALA A 22 1.69 -40.50 1.64
N THR A 23 2.24 -40.98 2.77
CA THR A 23 1.50 -41.16 4.03
C THR A 23 1.07 -39.83 4.62
N MET A 24 1.94 -38.81 4.62
CA MET A 24 1.57 -37.44 5.00
C MET A 24 0.39 -36.92 4.17
N ASN A 25 0.44 -37.03 2.85
CA ASN A 25 -0.63 -36.54 1.98
C ASN A 25 -1.98 -37.23 2.19
N ARG A 26 -1.98 -38.45 2.75
CA ARG A 26 -3.22 -39.21 3.03
C ARG A 26 -3.62 -39.19 4.50
N LEU A 27 -2.77 -38.63 5.36
CA LEU A 27 -2.81 -38.75 6.81
C LEU A 27 -2.87 -40.21 7.26
N GLU A 28 -2.01 -41.06 6.69
CA GLU A 28 -1.85 -42.47 7.04
C GLU A 28 -0.76 -42.66 8.11
N PRO A 29 -0.74 -43.78 8.86
CA PRO A 29 0.31 -44.03 9.84
C PRO A 29 1.71 -43.96 9.23
N ALA A 30 2.60 -43.19 9.84
CA ALA A 30 3.97 -42.98 9.36
C ALA A 30 5.05 -43.31 10.41
N GLU A 31 4.67 -43.73 11.62
CA GLU A 31 5.58 -43.98 12.74
C GLU A 31 6.69 -44.98 12.38
N GLU A 32 6.35 -46.11 11.75
CA GLU A 32 7.35 -47.11 11.33
C GLU A 32 8.32 -46.57 10.27
N ILE A 33 7.85 -45.69 9.38
CA ILE A 33 8.70 -45.09 8.33
C ILE A 33 9.68 -44.09 8.97
N VAL A 34 9.17 -43.27 9.91
CA VAL A 34 9.94 -42.29 10.66
C VAL A 34 10.99 -42.97 11.52
N ASP A 35 10.61 -44.00 12.28
CA ASP A 35 11.53 -44.77 13.12
C ASP A 35 12.61 -45.45 12.26
N TYR A 36 12.24 -46.04 11.13
CA TYR A 36 13.21 -46.63 10.22
C TYR A 36 14.18 -45.59 9.62
N LEU A 37 13.70 -44.40 9.23
CA LEU A 37 14.55 -43.31 8.73
C LEU A 37 15.53 -42.83 9.79
N LEU A 38 15.06 -42.61 11.02
CA LEU A 38 15.89 -42.16 12.14
C LEU A 38 16.90 -43.23 12.55
N THR A 39 16.50 -44.49 12.68
CA THR A 39 17.40 -45.57 13.12
C THR A 39 18.43 -45.97 12.07
N SER A 40 18.02 -46.05 10.80
CA SER A 40 18.87 -46.59 9.73
C SER A 40 19.71 -45.53 9.01
N PHE A 41 19.33 -44.25 9.10
CA PHE A 41 19.97 -43.18 8.34
C PHE A 41 20.34 -41.94 9.15
N ASP A 42 20.24 -41.90 10.50
CA ASP A 42 20.45 -40.68 11.32
C ASP A 42 21.62 -39.81 10.85
N LYS A 43 22.80 -40.38 10.60
CA LYS A 43 23.98 -39.59 10.18
C LYS A 43 23.89 -39.08 8.74
N THR A 44 23.45 -39.90 7.80
CA THR A 44 23.41 -39.56 6.36
C THR A 44 22.16 -38.77 5.98
N LEU A 45 21.12 -38.79 6.82
CA LEU A 45 19.83 -38.19 6.52
C LEU A 45 19.91 -36.66 6.43
N TYR A 46 20.76 -36.00 7.21
CA TYR A 46 20.90 -34.52 7.22
C TYR A 46 21.40 -33.94 5.89
N GLU A 47 22.16 -34.74 5.12
CA GLU A 47 22.61 -34.36 3.78
C GLU A 47 21.59 -34.74 2.71
N ALA A 48 20.67 -35.66 3.01
CA ALA A 48 19.67 -36.16 2.07
C ALA A 48 18.44 -35.22 2.00
N PRO A 49 17.80 -35.03 0.83
CA PRO A 49 16.60 -34.19 0.72
C PRO A 49 15.42 -34.68 1.58
N GLU A 50 15.38 -35.96 1.92
CA GLU A 50 14.32 -36.60 2.70
C GLU A 50 14.21 -36.08 4.14
N ILE A 51 15.25 -35.45 4.70
CA ILE A 51 15.19 -34.76 5.99
C ILE A 51 14.08 -33.71 6.02
N LEU A 52 13.81 -33.05 4.88
CA LEU A 52 12.77 -32.03 4.79
C LEU A 52 11.37 -32.64 4.91
N ASN A 53 11.17 -33.86 4.40
CA ASN A 53 9.92 -34.60 4.57
C ASN A 53 9.71 -34.98 6.03
N LEU A 54 10.78 -35.36 6.74
CA LEU A 54 10.73 -35.68 8.16
C LEU A 54 10.41 -34.44 9.01
N ILE A 55 11.04 -33.30 8.73
CA ILE A 55 10.72 -32.04 9.40
C ILE A 55 9.26 -31.64 9.11
N SER A 56 8.80 -31.72 7.85
CA SER A 56 7.40 -31.45 7.52
C SER A 56 6.43 -32.39 8.24
N TYR A 57 6.79 -33.66 8.42
CA TYR A 57 6.02 -34.60 9.23
C TYR A 57 5.91 -34.13 10.69
N CYS A 58 7.03 -33.77 11.33
CA CYS A 58 7.03 -33.25 12.70
C CYS A 58 6.18 -31.97 12.85
N LEU A 59 6.24 -31.07 11.87
CA LEU A 59 5.44 -29.84 11.85
C LEU A 59 3.93 -30.13 11.71
N LEU A 60 3.54 -31.10 10.88
CA LEU A 60 2.14 -31.51 10.71
C LEU A 60 1.61 -32.34 11.89
N SER A 61 2.48 -33.10 12.56
CA SER A 61 2.14 -33.85 13.77
C SER A 61 2.10 -32.97 15.00
N GLY A 62 2.80 -31.83 15.00
CA GLY A 62 2.97 -30.99 16.19
C GLY A 62 4.06 -31.53 17.12
N ASP A 63 4.97 -32.39 16.65
CA ASP A 63 6.15 -32.79 17.38
C ASP A 63 7.21 -31.68 17.31
N THR A 64 6.99 -30.62 18.11
CA THR A 64 7.85 -29.43 18.16
C THR A 64 9.26 -29.78 18.62
N GLY A 65 9.41 -30.73 19.55
CA GLY A 65 10.70 -31.19 20.06
C GLY A 65 11.56 -31.82 18.97
N SER A 66 11.02 -32.78 18.22
CA SER A 66 11.74 -33.39 17.10
C SER A 66 12.00 -32.37 15.99
N ALA A 67 11.03 -31.49 15.67
CA ALA A 67 11.22 -30.44 14.68
C ALA A 67 12.42 -29.53 15.02
N ILE A 68 12.50 -29.04 16.27
CA ILE A 68 13.62 -28.22 16.76
C ILE A 68 14.95 -28.98 16.60
N SER A 69 15.00 -30.23 17.07
CA SER A 69 16.19 -31.06 17.01
C SER A 69 16.68 -31.24 15.57
N LEU A 70 15.79 -31.63 14.65
CA LEU A 70 16.12 -31.86 13.24
C LEU A 70 16.55 -30.56 12.54
N ILE A 71 15.84 -29.45 12.75
CA ILE A 71 16.15 -28.15 12.13
C ILE A 71 17.52 -27.63 12.61
N SER A 72 17.82 -27.74 13.90
CA SER A 72 19.08 -27.25 14.48
C SER A 72 20.32 -27.96 13.91
N ARG A 73 20.17 -29.24 13.52
CA ARG A 73 21.23 -30.10 12.98
C ARG A 73 21.42 -29.97 11.47
N LEU A 74 20.60 -29.18 10.75
CA LEU A 74 20.82 -28.92 9.32
C LEU A 74 22.19 -28.24 9.10
N SER A 75 22.85 -28.55 7.98
CA SER A 75 24.13 -27.94 7.59
C SER A 75 23.96 -26.48 7.14
N GLU A 76 25.04 -25.70 7.14
CA GLU A 76 25.02 -24.31 6.66
C GLU A 76 24.58 -24.18 5.19
N GLU A 77 24.84 -25.22 4.38
CA GLU A 77 24.41 -25.27 2.98
C GLU A 77 22.87 -25.28 2.84
N ARG A 78 22.16 -25.72 3.89
CA ARG A 78 20.68 -25.79 3.96
C ARG A 78 20.06 -24.62 4.72
N GLU A 79 20.72 -23.46 4.74
CA GLU A 79 20.27 -22.32 5.53
C GLU A 79 18.90 -21.78 5.10
N LEU A 80 18.58 -21.83 3.80
CA LEU A 80 17.24 -21.48 3.33
C LEU A 80 16.19 -22.42 3.96
N GLU A 81 16.40 -23.72 3.86
CA GLU A 81 15.52 -24.72 4.43
C GLU A 81 15.39 -24.52 5.94
N ARG A 82 16.51 -24.30 6.66
CA ARG A 82 16.53 -24.02 8.10
C ARG A 82 15.61 -22.84 8.44
N LEU A 83 15.83 -21.67 7.83
CA LEU A 83 15.02 -20.47 8.06
C LEU A 83 13.53 -20.72 7.76
N SER A 84 13.23 -21.40 6.65
CA SER A 84 11.85 -21.70 6.26
C SER A 84 11.12 -22.61 7.25
N ARG A 85 11.83 -23.61 7.81
CA ARG A 85 11.26 -24.57 8.75
C ARG A 85 11.15 -24.00 10.16
N THR A 86 12.12 -23.19 10.58
CA THR A 86 12.02 -22.42 11.84
C THR A 86 10.85 -21.44 11.80
N GLY A 87 10.65 -20.75 10.68
CA GLY A 87 9.50 -19.86 10.51
C GLY A 87 8.15 -20.58 10.63
N TRP A 88 8.03 -21.79 10.06
CA TRP A 88 6.81 -22.60 10.20
C TRP A 88 6.62 -23.08 11.64
N LEU A 89 7.69 -23.55 12.31
CA LEU A 89 7.61 -23.93 13.72
C LEU A 89 7.13 -22.77 14.62
N ALA A 90 7.70 -21.57 14.42
CA ALA A 90 7.29 -20.36 15.14
C ALA A 90 5.82 -20.01 14.87
N PHE A 91 5.34 -20.18 13.63
CA PHE A 91 3.94 -20.01 13.28
C PHE A 91 3.03 -20.95 14.05
N ASN A 92 3.35 -22.25 14.10
CA ASN A 92 2.56 -23.24 14.85
C ASN A 92 2.51 -22.90 16.35
N SER A 93 3.58 -22.30 16.89
CA SER A 93 3.68 -21.88 18.29
C SER A 93 2.97 -20.54 18.58
N GLY A 94 2.40 -19.88 17.56
CA GLY A 94 1.75 -18.58 17.71
C GLY A 94 2.70 -17.37 17.73
N HIS A 95 4.01 -17.58 17.54
CA HIS A 95 5.02 -16.52 17.45
C HIS A 95 5.06 -15.93 16.03
N TYR A 96 3.98 -15.28 15.60
CA TYR A 96 3.79 -14.84 14.22
C TYR A 96 4.81 -13.78 13.76
N GLU A 97 5.25 -12.87 14.63
CA GLU A 97 6.29 -11.88 14.32
C GLU A 97 7.65 -12.51 14.09
N GLU A 98 8.02 -13.48 14.93
CA GLU A 98 9.24 -14.25 14.79
C GLU A 98 9.20 -15.10 13.50
N ALA A 99 8.08 -15.77 13.23
CA ALA A 99 7.85 -16.51 12.00
C ALA A 99 8.09 -15.64 10.75
N ARG A 100 7.50 -14.44 10.71
CA ARG A 100 7.70 -13.46 9.63
C ARG A 100 9.16 -13.08 9.47
N THR A 101 9.88 -12.89 10.57
CA THR A 101 11.29 -12.53 10.56
C THR A 101 12.12 -13.62 9.88
N TYR A 102 11.90 -14.89 10.23
CA TYR A 102 12.58 -16.02 9.57
C TYR A 102 12.23 -16.15 8.08
N PHE A 103 10.97 -15.97 7.71
CA PHE A 103 10.56 -16.01 6.30
C PHE A 103 11.18 -14.88 5.48
N GLU A 104 11.25 -13.66 6.03
CA GLU A 104 11.89 -12.54 5.33
C GLU A 104 13.41 -12.69 5.24
N GLN A 105 14.07 -13.24 6.26
CA GLN A 105 15.49 -13.59 6.17
C GLN A 105 15.74 -14.64 5.08
N ASN A 106 14.89 -15.67 4.99
CA ASN A 106 14.97 -16.65 3.91
C ASN A 106 14.82 -15.98 2.54
N LEU A 107 13.78 -15.17 2.34
CA LEU A 107 13.54 -14.51 1.05
C LEU A 107 14.69 -13.56 0.69
N GLN A 108 15.27 -12.85 1.66
CA GLN A 108 16.47 -12.03 1.43
C GLN A 108 17.67 -12.86 1.00
N LEU A 109 17.94 -13.99 1.65
CA LEU A 109 19.01 -14.91 1.26
C LEU A 109 18.77 -15.48 -0.14
N PHE A 110 17.54 -15.90 -0.44
CA PHE A 110 17.17 -16.42 -1.75
C PHE A 110 17.33 -15.38 -2.86
N ARG A 111 16.99 -14.10 -2.61
CA ARG A 111 17.25 -12.98 -3.55
C ARG A 111 18.75 -12.83 -3.83
N LYS A 112 19.60 -12.92 -2.80
CA LYS A 112 21.06 -12.82 -2.94
C LYS A 112 21.63 -13.97 -3.77
N MET A 113 21.19 -15.21 -3.51
CA MET A 113 21.66 -16.40 -4.22
C MET A 113 21.17 -16.46 -5.67
N SER A 114 19.88 -16.19 -5.90
CA SER A 114 19.27 -16.28 -7.23
C SER A 114 19.48 -15.04 -8.11
N ARG A 115 19.93 -13.92 -7.53
CA ARG A 115 19.99 -12.57 -8.16
C ARG A 115 18.65 -12.04 -8.66
N GLN A 116 17.53 -12.68 -8.30
CA GLN A 116 16.19 -12.25 -8.68
C GLN A 116 15.65 -11.22 -7.67
N LYS A 117 15.14 -10.09 -8.18
CA LYS A 117 14.54 -9.04 -7.33
C LYS A 117 13.16 -9.43 -6.78
N LYS A 118 12.36 -10.13 -7.58
CA LYS A 118 10.99 -10.57 -7.22
C LYS A 118 10.95 -12.08 -7.06
N VAL A 119 10.89 -12.52 -5.81
CA VAL A 119 10.87 -13.94 -5.43
C VAL A 119 9.88 -14.16 -4.30
N PHE A 120 9.31 -15.36 -4.31
CA PHE A 120 8.47 -15.88 -3.24
C PHE A 120 8.62 -17.41 -3.20
N PHE A 121 8.19 -18.02 -2.10
CA PHE A 121 8.22 -19.47 -1.91
C PHE A 121 7.38 -20.19 -2.98
N GLN A 122 7.89 -21.33 -3.46
CA GLN A 122 7.23 -22.16 -4.47
C GLN A 122 6.45 -23.33 -3.85
N ASN A 123 6.67 -23.58 -2.56
CA ASN A 123 6.20 -24.74 -1.82
C ASN A 123 5.24 -24.32 -0.70
N GLU A 124 4.86 -25.26 0.16
CA GLU A 124 3.85 -25.11 1.20
C GLU A 124 4.19 -24.01 2.23
N VAL A 125 5.49 -23.71 2.39
CA VAL A 125 5.97 -22.62 3.25
C VAL A 125 5.38 -21.28 2.83
N GLY A 126 5.20 -21.05 1.53
CA GLY A 126 4.61 -19.81 1.03
C GLY A 126 3.20 -19.58 1.55
N LEU A 127 2.44 -20.65 1.75
CA LEU A 127 1.09 -20.58 2.29
C LEU A 127 1.13 -20.18 3.77
N ILE A 128 2.03 -20.77 4.55
CA ILE A 128 2.23 -20.43 5.96
C ILE A 128 2.69 -18.98 6.10
N HIS A 129 3.64 -18.52 5.29
CA HIS A 129 4.09 -17.14 5.29
C HIS A 129 2.94 -16.17 4.99
N LEU A 130 2.11 -16.44 3.98
CA LEU A 130 0.92 -15.63 3.71
C LEU A 130 -0.03 -15.55 4.90
N LEU A 131 -0.26 -16.66 5.62
CA LEU A 131 -1.08 -16.62 6.86
C LEU A 131 -0.45 -15.73 7.94
N THR A 132 0.88 -15.71 8.06
CA THR A 132 1.56 -14.85 9.04
C THR A 132 1.38 -13.36 8.74
N LEU A 133 1.25 -12.98 7.46
CA LEU A 133 1.02 -11.58 7.05
C LEU A 133 -0.40 -11.09 7.37
N LEU A 134 -1.34 -12.00 7.60
CA LEU A 134 -2.70 -11.66 8.06
C LEU A 134 -2.73 -11.32 9.56
N HIS A 135 -1.71 -11.70 10.33
CA HIS A 135 -1.66 -11.44 11.76
C HIS A 135 -1.43 -9.94 12.06
N GLY A 136 -2.29 -9.35 12.90
CA GLY A 136 -2.17 -7.97 13.38
C GLY A 136 -2.87 -6.93 12.50
N ASN A 137 -3.44 -7.32 11.36
CA ASN A 137 -4.14 -6.43 10.41
C ASN A 137 -3.31 -5.19 9.99
N ASP A 138 -1.99 -5.37 9.86
CA ASP A 138 -1.07 -4.33 9.42
C ASP A 138 -1.19 -4.10 7.91
N ARG A 139 -1.55 -2.88 7.49
CA ARG A 139 -1.78 -2.55 6.08
C ARG A 139 -0.54 -2.75 5.19
N ILE A 140 0.66 -2.57 5.73
CA ILE A 140 1.92 -2.77 4.99
C ILE A 140 2.09 -4.27 4.72
N LEU A 141 1.96 -5.10 5.75
CA LEU A 141 2.08 -6.56 5.63
C LEU A 141 0.99 -7.16 4.73
N LEU A 142 -0.22 -6.62 4.80
CA LEU A 142 -1.32 -7.05 3.93
C LEU A 142 -1.06 -6.70 2.46
N SER A 143 -0.53 -5.50 2.19
CA SER A 143 -0.16 -5.08 0.84
C SER A 143 0.98 -5.93 0.29
N GLN A 144 1.99 -6.22 1.12
CA GLN A 144 3.08 -7.13 0.79
C GLN A 144 2.57 -8.54 0.45
N GLY A 145 1.57 -9.05 1.19
CA GLY A 145 0.92 -10.32 0.88
C GLY A 145 0.30 -10.34 -0.52
N LEU A 146 -0.36 -9.26 -0.94
CA LEU A 146 -0.89 -9.13 -2.31
C LEU A 146 0.21 -9.15 -3.37
N GLU A 147 1.34 -8.49 -3.13
CA GLU A 147 2.50 -8.54 -4.04
C GLU A 147 3.07 -9.97 -4.17
N TYR A 148 3.16 -10.70 -3.06
CA TYR A 148 3.62 -12.09 -3.06
C TYR A 148 2.66 -13.01 -3.82
N ILE A 149 1.35 -12.84 -3.65
CA ILE A 149 0.35 -13.57 -4.44
C ILE A 149 0.55 -13.29 -5.93
N GLU A 150 0.78 -12.03 -6.33
CA GLU A 150 1.01 -11.67 -7.74
C GLU A 150 2.28 -12.33 -8.31
N ILE A 151 3.36 -12.42 -7.54
CA ILE A 151 4.59 -13.12 -7.94
C ILE A 151 4.30 -14.60 -8.21
N VAL A 152 3.55 -15.25 -7.33
CA VAL A 152 3.18 -16.66 -7.47
C VAL A 152 2.33 -16.88 -8.72
N GLN A 153 1.35 -16.00 -8.98
CA GLN A 153 0.51 -16.08 -10.18
C GLN A 153 1.33 -15.95 -11.46
N LYS A 154 2.19 -14.92 -11.54
CA LYS A 154 3.00 -14.64 -12.74
C LYS A 154 3.98 -15.76 -13.07
N LYS A 155 4.49 -16.46 -12.06
CA LYS A 155 5.46 -17.55 -12.26
C LYS A 155 4.82 -18.94 -12.36
N GLY A 156 3.51 -19.07 -12.16
CA GLY A 156 2.79 -20.34 -12.30
C GLY A 156 3.24 -21.42 -11.32
N TYR A 157 3.54 -21.05 -10.06
CA TYR A 157 3.98 -22.04 -9.07
C TYR A 157 2.86 -22.99 -8.65
N HIS A 158 3.23 -24.15 -8.08
CA HIS A 158 2.32 -25.24 -7.74
C HIS A 158 1.08 -24.81 -6.92
N TYR A 159 1.26 -23.89 -5.96
CA TYR A 159 0.18 -23.39 -5.11
C TYR A 159 -0.53 -22.13 -5.62
N ALA A 160 -0.36 -21.74 -6.89
CA ALA A 160 -0.96 -20.51 -7.43
C ALA A 160 -2.48 -20.44 -7.25
N SER A 161 -3.21 -21.53 -7.49
CA SER A 161 -4.66 -21.54 -7.29
C SER A 161 -5.07 -21.24 -5.84
N LEU A 162 -4.32 -21.80 -4.88
CA LEU A 162 -4.60 -21.59 -3.45
C LEU A 162 -4.19 -20.19 -2.99
N THR A 163 -3.03 -19.66 -3.42
CA THR A 163 -2.64 -18.27 -3.10
C THR A 163 -3.61 -17.25 -3.69
N GLN A 164 -4.14 -17.51 -4.88
CA GLN A 164 -5.20 -16.70 -5.46
C GLN A 164 -6.49 -16.73 -4.63
N ALA A 165 -6.83 -17.88 -4.05
CA ALA A 165 -7.98 -18.00 -3.15
C ALA A 165 -7.79 -17.26 -1.82
N ILE A 166 -6.55 -17.03 -1.38
CA ILE A 166 -6.25 -16.21 -0.17
C ILE A 166 -6.43 -14.71 -0.46
N LYS A 167 -6.22 -14.27 -1.72
CA LYS A 167 -6.22 -12.85 -2.13
C LYS A 167 -7.41 -12.03 -1.60
N PRO A 168 -8.67 -12.50 -1.65
CA PRO A 168 -9.78 -11.65 -1.21
C PRO A 168 -9.80 -11.47 0.31
N VAL A 169 -9.21 -12.37 1.09
CA VAL A 169 -9.03 -12.16 2.54
C VAL A 169 -8.12 -10.96 2.81
N PHE A 170 -7.01 -10.85 2.07
CA PHE A 170 -6.13 -9.67 2.15
C PHE A 170 -6.83 -8.39 1.69
N GLN A 171 -7.56 -8.42 0.57
CA GLN A 171 -8.33 -7.28 0.07
C GLN A 171 -9.38 -6.83 1.10
N GLN A 172 -10.09 -7.78 1.69
CA GLN A 172 -11.09 -7.52 2.72
C GLN A 172 -10.49 -6.86 3.96
N GLN A 173 -9.32 -7.31 4.42
CA GLN A 173 -8.63 -6.71 5.56
C GLN A 173 -8.11 -5.29 5.25
N LEU A 174 -7.78 -5.00 3.99
CA LEU A 174 -7.38 -3.67 3.53
C LEU A 174 -8.57 -2.71 3.29
N GLY A 175 -9.81 -3.22 3.28
CA GLY A 175 -11.01 -2.46 2.92
C GLY A 175 -11.17 -2.23 1.41
N LEU A 176 -10.54 -3.07 0.58
CA LEU A 176 -10.64 -3.05 -0.87
C LEU A 176 -11.80 -3.91 -1.38
N ASP A 177 -12.30 -3.60 -2.56
CA ASP A 177 -13.27 -4.46 -3.25
C ASP A 177 -12.65 -5.83 -3.57
N GLU A 178 -13.39 -6.88 -3.22
CA GLU A 178 -13.01 -8.26 -3.45
C GLU A 178 -13.06 -8.55 -4.96
N THR A 179 -11.90 -8.77 -5.58
CA THR A 179 -11.82 -9.09 -7.02
C THR A 179 -11.39 -10.53 -7.21
N GLY A 180 -12.34 -11.39 -7.56
CA GLY A 180 -12.09 -12.79 -7.95
C GLY A 180 -13.14 -13.75 -7.43
N ALA A 181 -13.51 -14.72 -8.26
CA ALA A 181 -14.48 -15.75 -7.91
C ALA A 181 -13.95 -16.60 -6.75
N TYR A 182 -14.58 -16.45 -5.57
CA TYR A 182 -14.50 -17.48 -4.55
C TYR A 182 -14.96 -18.80 -5.18
N THR A 183 -14.07 -19.79 -5.15
CA THR A 183 -14.38 -21.23 -5.05
C THR A 183 -14.47 -22.11 -6.30
N SER A 184 -14.18 -21.67 -7.53
CA SER A 184 -14.22 -22.59 -8.68
C SER A 184 -13.00 -23.52 -8.82
N SER A 185 -11.93 -23.34 -8.02
CA SER A 185 -10.62 -23.98 -8.27
C SER A 185 -10.00 -24.72 -7.07
N LEU A 186 -10.70 -24.88 -5.94
CA LEU A 186 -10.13 -25.51 -4.74
C LEU A 186 -10.22 -27.04 -4.73
N ASP A 187 -10.99 -27.63 -5.63
CA ASP A 187 -11.27 -29.08 -5.64
C ASP A 187 -10.02 -29.92 -5.99
N THR A 188 -9.05 -29.38 -6.74
CA THR A 188 -7.84 -30.11 -7.17
C THR A 188 -6.74 -30.21 -6.13
N LEU A 189 -6.72 -29.34 -5.11
CA LEU A 189 -5.74 -29.34 -4.03
C LEU A 189 -6.32 -29.86 -2.70
N ALA A 190 -7.63 -30.09 -2.63
CA ALA A 190 -8.33 -30.56 -1.44
C ALA A 190 -7.89 -31.96 -0.95
N ASP A 191 -7.17 -32.72 -1.79
CA ASP A 191 -6.66 -34.03 -1.43
C ASP A 191 -5.40 -33.99 -0.56
N GLN A 192 -4.71 -32.85 -0.46
CA GLN A 192 -3.56 -32.67 0.43
C GLN A 192 -3.99 -32.04 1.77
N PRO A 193 -3.43 -32.47 2.93
CA PRO A 193 -3.96 -32.07 4.23
C PRO A 193 -3.80 -30.57 4.52
N LEU A 194 -2.65 -29.98 4.23
CA LEU A 194 -2.40 -28.57 4.50
C LEU A 194 -3.20 -27.65 3.56
N PRO A 195 -3.23 -27.86 2.23
CA PRO A 195 -4.18 -27.16 1.36
C PRO A 195 -5.65 -27.35 1.76
N PHE A 196 -6.04 -28.54 2.21
CA PHE A 196 -7.39 -28.79 2.75
C PHE A 196 -7.67 -27.93 3.98
N LEU A 197 -6.74 -27.88 4.95
CA LEU A 197 -6.87 -27.01 6.13
C LEU A 197 -7.01 -25.54 5.73
N ILE A 198 -6.11 -25.04 4.88
CA ILE A 198 -6.06 -23.62 4.49
C ILE A 198 -7.31 -23.25 3.70
N SER A 199 -7.75 -24.06 2.74
CA SER A 199 -8.99 -23.79 1.98
C SER A 199 -10.22 -23.67 2.89
N HIS A 200 -10.34 -24.52 3.92
CA HIS A 200 -11.44 -24.46 4.87
C HIS A 200 -11.31 -23.30 5.87
N LEU A 201 -10.09 -22.89 6.20
CA LEU A 201 -9.82 -21.68 6.97
C LEU A 201 -10.28 -20.43 6.20
N LEU A 202 -9.96 -20.34 4.90
CA LEU A 202 -10.42 -19.25 4.03
C LEU A 202 -11.95 -19.22 3.94
N LEU A 203 -12.58 -20.38 3.68
CA LEU A 203 -14.04 -20.48 3.66
C LEU A 203 -14.67 -20.04 4.98
N LEU A 204 -14.09 -20.42 6.13
CA LEU A 204 -14.58 -19.97 7.43
C LEU A 204 -14.58 -18.44 7.54
N TRP A 205 -13.53 -17.78 7.06
CA TRP A 205 -13.39 -16.33 7.13
C TRP A 205 -14.31 -15.58 6.17
N THR A 206 -14.65 -16.18 5.03
CA THR A 206 -15.29 -15.45 3.92
C THR A 206 -16.71 -15.91 3.61
N ASP A 207 -16.96 -17.23 3.64
CA ASP A 207 -18.26 -17.84 3.41
C ASP A 207 -18.55 -18.95 4.42
N LYS A 208 -18.94 -18.52 5.62
CA LYS A 208 -19.29 -19.43 6.72
C LYS A 208 -20.40 -20.43 6.35
N ALA A 209 -21.35 -20.05 5.49
CA ALA A 209 -22.44 -20.92 5.09
C ALA A 209 -21.94 -22.07 4.21
N LYS A 210 -21.03 -21.78 3.27
CA LYS A 210 -20.35 -22.83 2.49
C LYS A 210 -19.44 -23.68 3.37
N ALA A 211 -18.70 -23.08 4.30
CA ALA A 211 -17.87 -23.82 5.26
C ALA A 211 -18.70 -24.80 6.11
N GLN A 212 -19.91 -24.43 6.54
CA GLN A 212 -20.80 -25.30 7.30
C GLN A 212 -21.25 -26.55 6.51
N LYS A 213 -21.38 -26.47 5.18
CA LYS A 213 -21.71 -27.64 4.34
C LYS A 213 -20.61 -28.70 4.35
N ASN A 214 -19.36 -28.30 4.62
CA ASN A 214 -18.21 -29.19 4.62
C ASN A 214 -17.90 -29.83 5.99
N ILE A 215 -18.74 -29.60 7.01
CA ILE A 215 -18.56 -30.18 8.36
C ILE A 215 -18.31 -31.70 8.32
N PRO A 216 -19.05 -32.53 7.56
CA PRO A 216 -18.79 -33.97 7.52
C PRO A 216 -17.40 -34.34 6.98
N ALA A 217 -16.91 -33.60 5.98
CA ALA A 217 -15.57 -33.81 5.43
C ALA A 217 -14.50 -33.40 6.45
N LEU A 218 -14.67 -32.25 7.12
CA LEU A 218 -13.80 -31.78 8.20
C LEU A 218 -13.73 -32.78 9.36
N GLU A 219 -14.86 -33.33 9.79
CA GLU A 219 -14.91 -34.37 10.84
C GLU A 219 -14.14 -35.63 10.41
N LYS A 220 -14.34 -36.11 9.18
CA LYS A 220 -13.65 -37.29 8.63
C LYS A 220 -12.12 -37.10 8.59
N VAL A 221 -11.65 -35.94 8.12
CA VAL A 221 -10.22 -35.64 8.03
C VAL A 221 -9.61 -35.42 9.43
N ARG A 222 -10.31 -34.71 10.33
CA ARG A 222 -9.91 -34.55 11.74
C ARG A 222 -9.72 -35.89 12.43
N ASP A 223 -10.70 -36.80 12.29
CA ASP A 223 -10.67 -38.08 12.97
C ASP A 223 -9.56 -38.99 12.44
N ARG A 224 -9.29 -38.92 11.12
CA ARG A 224 -8.14 -39.59 10.50
C ARG A 224 -6.81 -39.02 11.01
N ALA A 225 -6.65 -37.69 11.02
CA ALA A 225 -5.45 -37.02 11.52
C ALA A 225 -5.17 -37.42 12.97
N LYS A 226 -6.20 -37.35 13.83
CA LYS A 226 -6.11 -37.73 15.24
C LYS A 226 -5.74 -39.20 15.44
N LYS A 227 -6.34 -40.10 14.65
CA LYS A 227 -6.08 -41.55 14.75
C LYS A 227 -4.63 -41.89 14.41
N ASN A 228 -4.04 -41.17 13.46
CA ASN A 228 -2.73 -41.50 12.87
C ASN A 228 -1.60 -40.56 13.33
N GLY A 229 -1.76 -39.89 14.47
CA GLY A 229 -0.69 -39.11 15.11
C GLY A 229 -0.46 -37.70 14.56
N TYR A 230 -1.28 -37.21 13.64
CA TYR A 230 -1.19 -35.84 13.12
C TYR A 230 -1.88 -34.83 14.06
N THR A 231 -1.33 -34.67 15.27
CA THR A 231 -1.98 -33.96 16.39
C THR A 231 -2.27 -32.49 16.09
N TRP A 232 -1.31 -31.75 15.52
CA TRP A 232 -1.52 -30.35 15.14
C TRP A 232 -2.63 -30.19 14.09
N MET A 233 -2.62 -31.00 13.03
CA MET A 233 -3.69 -31.02 12.03
C MET A 233 -5.07 -31.30 12.65
N ALA A 234 -5.15 -32.28 13.56
CA ALA A 234 -6.38 -32.58 14.27
C ALA A 234 -6.84 -31.43 15.19
N ALA A 235 -5.89 -30.71 15.80
CA ALA A 235 -6.17 -29.55 16.64
C ALA A 235 -6.78 -28.41 15.82
N GLU A 236 -6.16 -28.04 14.70
CA GLU A 236 -6.64 -26.96 13.83
C GLU A 236 -7.99 -27.27 13.19
N LEU A 237 -8.20 -28.50 12.71
CA LEU A 237 -9.50 -28.91 12.18
C LEU A 237 -10.59 -28.91 13.27
N SER A 238 -10.23 -29.24 14.51
CA SER A 238 -11.14 -29.11 15.66
C SER A 238 -11.47 -27.65 15.96
N SER A 239 -10.50 -26.73 15.83
CA SER A 239 -10.71 -25.29 15.98
C SER A 239 -11.65 -24.73 14.90
N ILE A 240 -11.49 -25.16 13.64
CA ILE A 240 -12.43 -24.80 12.55
C ILE A 240 -13.83 -25.32 12.85
N LEU A 241 -13.95 -26.60 13.23
CA LEU A 241 -15.24 -27.21 13.59
C LEU A 241 -15.91 -26.52 14.79
N ALA A 242 -15.14 -26.07 15.78
CA ALA A 242 -15.64 -25.28 16.90
C ALA A 242 -16.21 -23.91 16.45
N ALA A 243 -15.63 -23.30 15.41
CA ALA A 243 -16.13 -22.04 14.85
C ALA A 243 -17.40 -22.23 13.97
N LEU A 244 -17.57 -23.41 13.37
CA LEU A 244 -18.68 -23.73 12.46
C LEU A 244 -19.90 -24.36 13.14
N THR A 245 -19.71 -25.10 14.24
CA THR A 245 -20.76 -25.84 14.95
C THR A 245 -21.42 -25.03 16.08
N HIS A 246 -22.54 -25.53 16.61
CA HIS A 246 -23.33 -24.90 17.67
C HIS A 246 -23.56 -25.87 18.84
N ASN A 247 -24.00 -25.32 19.98
CA ASN A 247 -24.42 -26.07 21.17
C ASN A 247 -23.37 -27.10 21.64
N GLU A 248 -23.79 -28.34 21.88
CA GLU A 248 -22.93 -29.39 22.44
C GLU A 248 -21.76 -29.74 21.52
N LYS A 249 -21.98 -29.80 20.21
CA LYS A 249 -20.90 -30.03 19.22
C LYS A 249 -19.83 -28.96 19.29
N LYS A 250 -20.22 -27.69 19.49
CA LYS A 250 -19.26 -26.59 19.68
C LYS A 250 -18.41 -26.82 20.92
N LYS A 251 -19.01 -27.14 22.06
CA LYS A 251 -18.29 -27.40 23.31
C LYS A 251 -17.29 -28.55 23.17
N ILE A 252 -17.71 -29.66 22.57
CA ILE A 252 -16.86 -30.84 22.32
C ILE A 252 -15.66 -30.46 21.45
N ASN A 253 -15.90 -29.79 20.32
CA ASN A 253 -14.83 -29.38 19.42
C ASN A 253 -13.88 -28.36 20.05
N THR A 254 -14.39 -27.39 20.84
CA THR A 254 -13.55 -26.44 21.58
C THR A 254 -12.68 -27.13 22.62
N ALA A 255 -13.24 -28.07 23.39
CA ALA A 255 -12.49 -28.82 24.39
C ALA A 255 -11.42 -29.71 23.74
N LEU A 256 -11.75 -30.38 22.64
CA LEU A 256 -10.80 -31.20 21.88
C LEU A 256 -9.68 -30.35 21.28
N ALA A 257 -10.01 -29.25 20.61
CA ALA A 257 -9.03 -28.31 20.05
C ALA A 257 -8.05 -27.81 21.11
N LYS A 258 -8.57 -27.33 22.25
CA LYS A 258 -7.75 -26.86 23.37
C LYS A 258 -6.83 -27.98 23.88
N LYS A 259 -7.36 -29.18 24.13
CA LYS A 259 -6.57 -30.32 24.60
C LYS A 259 -5.42 -30.65 23.65
N LEU A 260 -5.70 -30.73 22.34
CA LEU A 260 -4.70 -31.10 21.35
C LEU A 260 -3.64 -30.01 21.19
N HIS A 261 -4.05 -28.74 21.06
CA HIS A 261 -3.11 -27.61 20.98
C HIS A 261 -2.19 -27.52 22.21
N THR A 262 -2.73 -27.71 23.41
CA THR A 262 -1.91 -27.77 24.64
C THR A 262 -0.96 -28.97 24.64
N SER A 263 -1.36 -30.12 24.09
CA SER A 263 -0.50 -31.32 24.09
C SER A 263 0.70 -31.23 23.15
N CYS A 264 0.65 -30.37 22.12
CA CYS A 264 1.75 -30.15 21.19
C CYS A 264 2.35 -28.73 21.28
N ASP A 265 2.00 -27.96 22.31
CA ASP A 265 2.45 -26.57 22.51
C ASP A 265 2.26 -25.67 21.28
N THR A 266 1.06 -25.70 20.71
CA THR A 266 0.70 -24.91 19.53
C THR A 266 -0.48 -23.98 19.79
N VAL A 267 -0.63 -22.97 18.94
CA VAL A 267 -1.71 -21.97 18.99
C VAL A 267 -2.51 -22.02 17.70
N SER A 268 -3.84 -22.08 17.81
CA SER A 268 -4.69 -22.15 16.63
C SER A 268 -4.62 -20.89 15.77
N CYS A 269 -4.41 -21.07 14.47
CA CYS A 269 -4.45 -20.00 13.49
C CYS A 269 -5.89 -19.57 13.08
N VAL A 270 -6.94 -20.25 13.59
CA VAL A 270 -8.35 -19.95 13.24
C VAL A 270 -8.77 -18.52 13.59
N GLY A 271 -8.20 -17.98 14.67
CA GLY A 271 -8.48 -16.62 15.15
C GLY A 271 -7.67 -15.51 14.48
N LEU A 272 -6.81 -15.83 13.49
CA LEU A 272 -5.92 -14.84 12.86
C LEU A 272 -6.67 -13.68 12.23
N VAL A 273 -7.79 -13.97 11.56
CA VAL A 273 -8.62 -12.97 10.88
C VAL A 273 -9.89 -12.73 11.70
N LYS A 274 -10.02 -11.52 12.25
CA LYS A 274 -11.28 -11.09 12.88
C LYS A 274 -12.24 -10.62 11.81
N LYS A 275 -13.49 -11.08 11.88
CA LYS A 275 -14.55 -10.64 10.96
C LYS A 275 -14.91 -9.18 11.28
N VAL A 276 -14.46 -8.24 10.45
CA VAL A 276 -14.92 -6.85 10.50
C VAL A 276 -16.36 -6.80 9.98
N PRO A 277 -17.35 -6.40 10.80
CA PRO A 277 -18.74 -6.23 10.37
C PRO A 277 -18.87 -5.26 9.20
N LYS A 278 -19.85 -5.47 8.31
CA LYS A 278 -20.06 -4.63 7.12
C LYS A 278 -20.24 -3.13 7.46
N TRP A 279 -20.91 -2.83 8.58
CA TRP A 279 -21.11 -1.46 9.06
C TRP A 279 -19.81 -0.82 9.55
N GLU A 280 -18.97 -1.57 10.26
CA GLU A 280 -17.65 -1.12 10.74
C GLU A 280 -16.68 -0.94 9.56
N LYS A 281 -16.82 -1.74 8.49
CA LYS A 281 -16.10 -1.52 7.21
C LYS A 281 -16.51 -0.22 6.53
N THR A 282 -17.81 0.05 6.41
CA THR A 282 -18.32 1.29 5.82
C THR A 282 -17.89 2.49 6.65
N LEU A 283 -17.97 2.41 7.97
CA LEU A 283 -17.51 3.46 8.86
C LEU A 283 -15.98 3.63 8.83
N ASN A 284 -15.17 2.58 8.82
CA ASN A 284 -13.71 2.70 8.67
C ASN A 284 -13.29 3.26 7.31
N GLY A 285 -14.01 2.91 6.24
CA GLY A 285 -13.84 3.49 4.89
C GLY A 285 -14.25 4.96 4.80
N LEU A 286 -15.26 5.38 5.58
CA LEU A 286 -15.69 6.77 5.68
C LEU A 286 -14.82 7.60 6.65
N LEU A 287 -14.31 6.97 7.72
CA LEU A 287 -13.36 7.56 8.66
C LEU A 287 -12.00 7.82 7.99
N THR A 288 -11.60 6.99 7.02
CA THR A 288 -10.42 7.26 6.18
C THR A 288 -10.60 8.43 5.23
N ILE A 289 -11.84 8.87 4.97
CA ILE A 289 -12.15 10.08 4.20
C ILE A 289 -12.17 11.33 5.10
N THR A 290 -12.36 11.17 6.42
CA THR A 290 -12.66 12.28 7.33
C THR A 290 -11.65 12.52 8.46
N ASP A 291 -10.70 11.61 8.73
CA ASP A 291 -9.69 11.79 9.78
C ASP A 291 -8.26 11.56 9.24
N PRO A 292 -7.45 12.62 9.03
CA PRO A 292 -6.06 12.52 8.57
C PRO A 292 -5.07 12.01 9.64
N SER A 293 -5.53 11.64 10.83
CA SER A 293 -4.71 11.61 12.04
C SER A 293 -4.86 10.33 12.87
N ALA A 294 -4.76 9.15 12.24
CA ALA A 294 -4.52 7.92 13.00
C ALA A 294 -3.79 6.85 12.18
N VAL A 295 -2.47 6.95 12.03
CA VAL A 295 -1.47 5.86 12.14
C VAL A 295 -0.08 6.50 12.13
N GLN A 296 0.67 6.46 13.23
CA GLN A 296 2.14 6.42 13.15
C GLN A 296 2.74 5.65 14.34
N ALA A 297 3.35 4.49 14.02
CA ALA A 297 4.43 3.89 14.80
C ALA A 297 5.66 3.74 13.89
N VAL A 298 6.82 4.04 14.48
CA VAL A 298 8.07 4.49 13.87
C VAL A 298 8.81 3.42 13.04
N GLN A 299 8.85 3.61 11.72
CA GLN A 299 10.01 3.29 10.87
C GLN A 299 10.34 4.55 10.05
N GLY A 300 11.64 4.84 9.89
CA GLY A 300 12.23 6.12 9.47
C GLY A 300 11.31 7.06 8.67
N GLU A 301 10.90 8.16 9.32
CA GLU A 301 10.05 9.21 8.75
C GLU A 301 10.57 9.60 7.35
N GLN A 302 9.77 9.34 6.31
CA GLN A 302 10.02 9.78 4.94
C GLN A 302 8.88 10.67 4.46
N ARG A 303 9.19 11.68 3.63
CA ARG A 303 8.22 12.63 3.10
C ARG A 303 8.53 12.99 1.65
N LEU A 304 7.49 13.18 0.85
CA LEU A 304 7.59 13.81 -0.46
C LEU A 304 7.62 15.33 -0.28
N ILE A 305 8.50 16.01 -1.01
CA ILE A 305 8.49 17.46 -1.16
C ILE A 305 8.37 17.81 -2.64
N TRP A 306 7.80 18.97 -2.94
CA TRP A 306 7.70 19.52 -4.27
C TRP A 306 8.61 20.75 -4.36
N LEU A 307 9.52 20.75 -5.33
CA LEU A 307 10.31 21.92 -5.66
C LEU A 307 9.63 22.66 -6.80
N LEU A 308 9.23 23.90 -6.57
CA LEU A 308 8.68 24.82 -7.57
C LEU A 308 9.83 25.59 -8.22
N ASP A 309 9.91 25.48 -9.54
CA ASP A 309 10.63 26.40 -10.40
C ASP A 309 9.59 27.21 -11.18
N TYR A 310 9.69 28.55 -11.16
CA TYR A 310 8.71 29.45 -11.78
C TYR A 310 9.38 30.43 -12.72
N GLU A 311 9.10 30.26 -14.01
CA GLU A 311 9.58 31.13 -15.07
C GLU A 311 8.52 32.18 -15.41
N GLU A 312 8.80 33.43 -15.02
CA GLU A 312 7.83 34.53 -15.08
C GLU A 312 7.50 34.93 -16.53
N HIS A 313 8.45 34.80 -17.46
CA HIS A 313 8.24 35.22 -18.86
C HIS A 313 7.17 34.39 -19.57
N TYR A 314 7.17 33.08 -19.32
CA TYR A 314 6.22 32.13 -19.92
C TYR A 314 5.07 31.76 -18.98
N ASN A 315 5.07 32.30 -17.75
CA ASN A 315 4.14 31.90 -16.70
C ASN A 315 4.14 30.37 -16.47
N GLU A 316 5.31 29.75 -16.59
CA GLU A 316 5.46 28.30 -16.51
C GLU A 316 5.87 27.89 -15.09
N CYS A 317 5.18 26.90 -14.53
CA CYS A 317 5.51 26.29 -13.24
C CYS A 317 6.01 24.87 -13.45
N VAL A 318 7.26 24.59 -13.09
CA VAL A 318 7.82 23.24 -13.14
C VAL A 318 7.94 22.68 -11.73
N PHE A 319 7.33 21.52 -11.50
CA PHE A 319 7.35 20.86 -10.20
C PHE A 319 8.27 19.64 -10.20
N THR A 320 9.31 19.67 -9.37
CA THR A 320 10.24 18.55 -9.21
C THR A 320 10.03 17.84 -7.86
N PRO A 321 9.49 16.61 -7.84
CA PRO A 321 9.27 15.85 -6.62
C PRO A 321 10.56 15.21 -6.10
N LYS A 322 10.83 15.38 -4.80
CA LYS A 322 11.95 14.72 -4.11
C LYS A 322 11.48 14.00 -2.85
N MET A 323 11.95 12.77 -2.66
CA MET A 323 11.69 11.98 -1.46
C MET A 323 12.79 12.22 -0.42
N GLN A 324 12.45 12.86 0.69
CA GLN A 324 13.34 13.09 1.82
C GLN A 324 13.16 12.01 2.90
N LYS A 325 14.24 11.68 3.58
CA LYS A 325 14.22 10.78 4.75
C LYS A 325 14.79 11.51 5.96
N LYS A 326 14.27 11.20 7.15
CA LYS A 326 14.81 11.73 8.39
C LYS A 326 16.06 10.95 8.78
N THR A 327 17.16 11.67 9.02
CA THR A 327 18.43 11.07 9.46
C THR A 327 18.35 10.71 10.94
N LYS A 328 19.32 9.91 11.42
CA LYS A 328 19.46 9.58 12.85
C LYS A 328 19.63 10.81 13.76
N ARG A 329 20.00 11.96 13.20
CA ARG A 329 20.15 13.25 13.92
C ARG A 329 18.86 14.09 13.89
N GLY A 330 17.77 13.57 13.34
CA GLY A 330 16.48 14.26 13.25
C GLY A 330 16.34 15.25 12.09
N THR A 331 17.38 15.48 11.29
CA THR A 331 17.35 16.37 10.11
C THR A 331 16.88 15.63 8.86
N TRP A 332 16.21 16.33 7.95
CA TRP A 332 15.81 15.77 6.66
C TRP A 332 17.00 15.72 5.69
N THR A 333 17.10 14.66 4.88
CA THR A 333 18.08 14.60 3.79
C THR A 333 17.70 15.58 2.67
N LYS A 334 18.66 15.92 1.79
CA LYS A 334 18.41 16.72 0.57
C LYS A 334 17.37 16.12 -0.39
N GLY A 335 17.02 14.85 -0.18
CA GLY A 335 16.00 14.12 -0.93
C GLY A 335 16.49 13.55 -2.25
N ARG A 336 15.91 12.42 -2.64
CA ARG A 336 16.17 11.77 -3.93
C ARG A 336 15.08 12.17 -4.93
N PRO A 337 15.42 12.61 -6.16
CA PRO A 337 14.41 12.83 -7.21
C PRO A 337 13.52 11.61 -7.43
N VAL A 338 12.22 11.83 -7.58
CA VAL A 338 11.23 10.79 -7.88
C VAL A 338 10.77 10.99 -9.32
N GLY A 339 10.93 9.99 -10.19
CA GLY A 339 10.49 10.12 -11.58
C GLY A 339 8.95 10.16 -11.70
N MET A 340 8.41 10.98 -12.61
CA MET A 340 6.96 11.13 -12.81
C MET A 340 6.25 9.81 -13.13
N LYS A 341 6.89 8.96 -13.95
CA LYS A 341 6.42 7.59 -14.20
C LYS A 341 6.25 6.76 -12.92
N ASN A 342 7.14 6.95 -11.93
CA ASN A 342 7.06 6.21 -10.67
C ASN A 342 5.92 6.74 -9.80
N LEU A 343 5.72 8.06 -9.77
CA LEU A 343 4.57 8.66 -9.08
C LEU A 343 3.27 8.21 -9.74
N TYR A 344 3.12 8.36 -11.05
CA TYR A 344 1.93 7.93 -11.79
C TYR A 344 1.52 6.48 -11.49
N ASN A 345 2.48 5.55 -11.52
CA ASN A 345 2.18 4.12 -11.32
C ASN A 345 1.98 3.72 -9.85
N ASN A 346 2.61 4.43 -8.91
CA ASN A 346 2.77 3.94 -7.53
C ASN A 346 2.33 4.95 -6.44
N PHE A 347 1.79 6.12 -6.77
CA PHE A 347 1.44 7.14 -5.77
C PHE A 347 0.45 6.63 -4.71
N GLN A 348 -0.37 5.62 -5.02
CA GLN A 348 -1.30 5.01 -4.07
C GLN A 348 -0.62 4.16 -2.99
N SER A 349 0.52 3.53 -3.28
CA SER A 349 1.24 2.67 -2.33
C SER A 349 2.53 3.30 -1.82
N MET A 350 2.98 4.42 -2.40
CA MET A 350 4.23 5.07 -2.02
C MET A 350 4.13 5.68 -0.61
N GLU A 351 5.04 5.27 0.26
CA GLU A 351 5.21 5.82 1.59
C GLU A 351 5.75 7.26 1.54
N GLY A 352 5.36 8.09 2.53
CA GLY A 352 5.78 9.48 2.63
C GLY A 352 4.94 10.48 1.84
N LEU A 353 3.92 10.02 1.10
CA LEU A 353 2.95 10.87 0.41
C LEU A 353 1.75 11.17 1.31
N ARG A 354 1.50 12.47 1.51
CA ARG A 354 0.29 13.03 2.11
C ARG A 354 -0.92 12.85 1.19
N PRO A 355 -2.15 13.01 1.71
CA PRO A 355 -3.34 13.04 0.87
C PRO A 355 -3.25 14.07 -0.27
N GLN A 356 -2.71 15.26 0.02
CA GLN A 356 -2.54 16.32 -0.97
C GLN A 356 -1.50 15.95 -2.05
N ASP A 357 -0.37 15.32 -1.68
CA ASP A 357 0.62 14.80 -2.64
C ASP A 357 -0.03 13.83 -3.64
N ARG A 358 -0.97 13.00 -3.17
CA ARG A 358 -1.68 12.02 -4.00
C ARG A 358 -2.65 12.69 -4.97
N GLN A 359 -3.27 13.80 -4.58
CA GLN A 359 -4.09 14.61 -5.49
C GLN A 359 -3.23 15.21 -6.61
N VAL A 360 -2.05 15.74 -6.28
CA VAL A 360 -1.10 16.23 -7.29
C VAL A 360 -0.65 15.11 -8.23
N CYS A 361 -0.40 13.90 -7.71
CA CYS A 361 -0.02 12.76 -8.54
C CYS A 361 -1.12 12.31 -9.51
N GLN A 362 -2.40 12.55 -9.20
CA GLN A 362 -3.51 12.25 -10.11
C GLN A 362 -3.53 13.17 -11.34
N ALA A 363 -2.88 14.33 -11.26
CA ALA A 363 -2.72 15.24 -12.39
C ALA A 363 -1.63 14.79 -13.38
N ILE A 364 -0.91 13.70 -13.11
CA ILE A 364 0.11 13.21 -14.05
C ILE A 364 -0.59 12.51 -15.24
N LYS A 365 -0.40 13.03 -16.46
CA LYS A 365 -0.91 12.48 -17.72
C LYS A 365 0.19 11.73 -18.49
N VAL A 366 -0.23 10.85 -19.40
CA VAL A 366 0.66 10.11 -20.31
C VAL A 366 0.46 10.60 -21.72
N GLU A 367 1.50 11.17 -22.32
CA GLU A 367 1.50 11.60 -23.71
C GLU A 367 2.20 10.56 -24.60
N TYR A 368 1.64 10.37 -25.79
CA TYR A 368 2.12 9.39 -26.77
C TYR A 368 2.67 10.13 -27.98
N TYR A 369 4.00 10.15 -28.14
CA TYR A 369 4.63 10.69 -29.34
C TYR A 369 4.88 9.57 -30.35
N SER A 370 4.30 9.70 -31.54
CA SER A 370 4.70 8.90 -32.70
C SER A 370 5.90 9.56 -33.38
N SER A 371 7.08 8.95 -33.25
CA SER A 371 8.22 9.34 -34.08
C SER A 371 7.92 9.01 -35.54
N TRP A 372 7.96 10.00 -36.43
CA TRP A 372 7.89 9.79 -37.86
C TRP A 372 9.10 8.92 -38.30
N GLY A 373 8.82 7.66 -38.65
CA GLY A 373 9.79 6.73 -39.22
C GLY A 373 10.41 5.75 -38.21
N TYR A 374 9.86 4.53 -38.17
CA TYR A 374 10.46 3.31 -37.59
C TYR A 374 11.04 3.42 -36.17
N GLY A 375 10.17 3.53 -35.16
CA GLY A 375 10.55 3.34 -33.76
C GLY A 375 9.32 3.23 -32.85
N TYR A 376 9.38 2.33 -31.85
CA TYR A 376 8.37 2.20 -30.80
C TYR A 376 8.05 3.58 -30.19
N GLY A 377 6.77 3.98 -30.18
CA GLY A 377 6.34 5.26 -29.62
C GLY A 377 6.82 5.45 -28.18
N THR A 378 7.44 6.60 -27.90
CA THR A 378 7.92 6.95 -26.56
C THR A 378 6.74 7.48 -25.75
N LYS A 379 6.58 6.96 -24.51
CA LYS A 379 5.60 7.46 -23.55
C LYS A 379 6.27 8.47 -22.64
N GLU A 380 5.77 9.70 -22.62
CA GLU A 380 6.20 10.75 -21.68
C GLU A 380 5.14 10.95 -20.60
N TYR A 381 5.59 11.31 -19.40
CA TYR A 381 4.73 11.49 -18.22
C TYR A 381 4.88 12.93 -17.75
N GLU A 382 3.82 13.70 -17.90
CA GLU A 382 3.81 15.14 -17.64
C GLU A 382 2.73 15.50 -16.62
N ILE A 383 2.93 16.60 -15.91
CA ILE A 383 1.94 17.10 -14.95
C ILE A 383 0.98 18.02 -15.70
N ASP A 384 -0.31 17.72 -15.63
CA ASP A 384 -1.37 18.63 -16.04
C ASP A 384 -1.46 19.79 -15.04
N GLN A 385 -1.03 20.97 -15.45
CA GLN A 385 -0.96 22.17 -14.63
C GLN A 385 -2.35 22.63 -14.16
N ASN A 386 -3.39 22.48 -15.01
CA ASN A 386 -4.77 22.86 -14.69
C ASN A 386 -5.34 22.04 -13.53
N LEU A 387 -4.83 20.83 -13.31
CA LEU A 387 -5.21 19.96 -12.20
C LEU A 387 -4.23 20.05 -11.01
N ALA A 388 -2.93 20.16 -11.29
CA ALA A 388 -1.89 20.11 -10.26
C ALA A 388 -1.76 21.39 -9.45
N LEU A 389 -1.82 22.56 -10.09
CA LEU A 389 -1.69 23.85 -9.41
C LEU A 389 -2.79 24.05 -8.37
N PRO A 390 -4.09 23.80 -8.66
CA PRO A 390 -5.14 23.83 -7.64
C PRO A 390 -4.90 22.84 -6.50
N ALA A 391 -4.39 21.63 -6.79
CA ALA A 391 -4.08 20.63 -5.77
C ALA A 391 -2.90 21.04 -4.87
N LEU A 392 -1.99 21.90 -5.36
CA LEU A 392 -0.84 22.42 -4.62
C LEU A 392 -1.14 23.67 -3.78
N VAL A 393 -2.31 24.28 -3.90
CA VAL A 393 -2.71 25.43 -3.07
C VAL A 393 -2.66 25.05 -1.59
N GLY A 394 -1.98 25.86 -0.79
CA GLY A 394 -1.79 25.62 0.64
C GLY A 394 -0.91 24.42 0.98
N HIS A 395 -0.18 23.85 0.01
CA HIS A 395 0.61 22.65 0.24
C HIS A 395 1.78 22.91 1.21
N PRO A 396 1.86 22.19 2.36
CA PRO A 396 2.81 22.50 3.43
C PRO A 396 4.26 22.10 3.14
N LEU A 397 4.50 21.34 2.07
CA LEU A 397 5.81 20.84 1.64
C LEU A 397 6.15 21.26 0.20
N LEU A 398 5.79 22.49 -0.16
CA LEU A 398 6.22 23.16 -1.38
C LEU A 398 7.43 24.06 -1.05
N PHE A 399 8.49 23.98 -1.85
CA PHE A 399 9.74 24.72 -1.65
C PHE A 399 10.26 25.29 -2.96
N LEU A 400 11.13 26.30 -2.93
CA LEU A 400 11.78 26.83 -4.14
C LEU A 400 12.83 25.84 -4.68
N ALA A 401 12.91 25.70 -6.00
CA ALA A 401 13.91 24.85 -6.65
C ALA A 401 15.35 25.34 -6.40
N ASP A 402 15.58 26.65 -6.51
CA ASP A 402 16.89 27.29 -6.29
C ASP A 402 17.30 27.32 -4.81
N ALA A 403 16.31 27.29 -3.91
CA ALA A 403 16.52 27.27 -2.46
C ALA A 403 15.63 26.21 -1.79
N PRO A 404 16.02 24.91 -1.82
CA PRO A 404 15.18 23.77 -1.38
C PRO A 404 14.79 23.74 0.10
N ASP A 405 15.30 24.66 0.91
CA ASP A 405 14.95 24.83 2.32
C ASP A 405 13.95 25.98 2.56
N VAL A 406 13.71 26.80 1.52
CA VAL A 406 12.77 27.94 1.56
C VAL A 406 11.38 27.45 1.14
N LYS A 407 10.43 27.55 2.06
CA LYS A 407 9.03 27.17 1.79
C LYS A 407 8.36 28.18 0.87
N VAL A 408 7.47 27.67 0.05
CA VAL A 408 6.62 28.45 -0.85
C VAL A 408 5.17 28.35 -0.40
N GLU A 409 4.49 29.50 -0.42
CA GLU A 409 3.05 29.59 -0.24
C GLU A 409 2.39 29.78 -1.61
N LEU A 410 1.56 28.83 -2.03
CA LEU A 410 0.67 28.97 -3.19
C LEU A 410 -0.76 29.19 -2.69
N VAL A 411 -1.37 30.32 -3.04
CA VAL A 411 -2.73 30.69 -2.59
C VAL A 411 -3.67 30.86 -3.78
N MET A 412 -4.94 30.48 -3.62
CA MET A 412 -5.97 30.86 -4.58
C MET A 412 -6.24 32.36 -4.48
N ALA A 413 -6.39 33.01 -5.64
CA ALA A 413 -6.84 34.38 -5.79
C ALA A 413 -7.89 34.47 -6.90
N GLU A 414 -8.73 35.48 -6.83
CA GLU A 414 -9.72 35.77 -7.87
C GLU A 414 -9.28 36.99 -8.68
N PRO A 415 -9.55 37.03 -10.00
CA PRO A 415 -9.37 38.25 -10.77
C PRO A 415 -10.25 39.37 -10.25
N GLU A 416 -9.74 40.60 -10.28
CA GLU A 416 -10.43 41.77 -9.76
C GLU A 416 -10.63 42.80 -10.88
N LEU A 417 -11.82 43.40 -10.93
CA LEU A 417 -12.08 44.53 -11.81
C LEU A 417 -11.74 45.82 -11.07
N GLU A 418 -10.69 46.47 -11.51
CA GLU A 418 -10.20 47.70 -10.89
C GLU A 418 -10.62 48.93 -11.69
N ILE A 419 -11.05 49.97 -10.97
CA ILE A 419 -11.40 51.28 -11.53
C ILE A 419 -10.69 52.38 -10.73
N ARG A 420 -9.71 52.99 -11.37
CA ARG A 420 -8.93 54.10 -10.79
C ARG A 420 -9.20 55.43 -11.47
N GLU A 421 -9.17 56.52 -10.72
CA GLU A 421 -9.15 57.86 -11.32
C GLU A 421 -7.71 58.28 -11.66
N GLU A 422 -7.40 58.36 -12.95
CA GLU A 422 -6.09 58.79 -13.46
C GLU A 422 -6.25 60.07 -14.30
N LYS A 423 -5.62 61.17 -13.87
CA LYS A 423 -5.57 62.45 -14.61
C LYS A 423 -6.96 62.96 -15.03
N GLY A 424 -7.96 62.80 -14.18
CA GLY A 424 -9.34 63.24 -14.42
C GLY A 424 -10.13 62.36 -15.42
N ARG A 425 -9.68 61.13 -15.66
CA ARG A 425 -10.39 60.08 -16.41
C ARG A 425 -10.44 58.82 -15.56
N LEU A 426 -11.42 57.96 -15.81
CA LEU A 426 -11.49 56.66 -15.15
C LEU A 426 -10.79 55.63 -16.01
N ARG A 427 -9.97 54.79 -15.39
CA ARG A 427 -9.34 53.63 -16.03
C ARG A 427 -9.93 52.38 -15.43
N MET A 428 -10.47 51.52 -16.29
CA MET A 428 -11.05 50.23 -15.90
C MET A 428 -10.19 49.10 -16.46
N CYS A 429 -9.77 48.14 -15.63
CA CYS A 429 -8.99 46.98 -16.03
C CYS A 429 -9.31 45.75 -15.19
N LEU A 430 -9.26 44.57 -15.81
CA LEU A 430 -9.31 43.29 -15.10
C LEU A 430 -7.87 42.87 -14.75
N THR A 431 -7.61 42.60 -13.47
CA THR A 431 -6.27 42.28 -12.98
C THR A 431 -6.28 40.99 -12.16
N PRO A 432 -5.48 39.97 -12.52
CA PRO A 432 -4.74 39.87 -13.77
C PRO A 432 -5.66 39.54 -14.96
N LEU A 433 -5.16 39.80 -16.16
CA LEU A 433 -5.82 39.32 -17.39
C LEU A 433 -5.68 37.81 -17.52
N PRO A 434 -6.65 37.13 -18.18
CA PRO A 434 -6.47 35.75 -18.61
C PRO A 434 -5.20 35.57 -19.45
N PRO A 435 -4.63 34.35 -19.49
CA PRO A 435 -3.53 34.01 -20.41
C PRO A 435 -3.89 34.28 -21.88
N ALA A 436 -2.89 34.39 -22.75
CA ALA A 436 -3.13 34.61 -24.18
C ALA A 436 -3.53 33.33 -24.93
N ASP A 437 -3.22 32.17 -24.38
CA ASP A 437 -3.53 30.85 -24.95
C ASP A 437 -4.86 30.33 -24.37
N ASP A 438 -5.80 29.97 -25.25
CA ASP A 438 -7.17 29.56 -24.89
C ASP A 438 -7.27 28.19 -24.17
N ASP A 439 -6.15 27.46 -24.05
CA ASP A 439 -6.13 26.10 -23.47
C ASP A 439 -5.92 26.09 -21.94
N ASP A 440 -5.51 27.21 -21.33
CA ASP A 440 -5.24 27.30 -19.90
C ASP A 440 -6.18 28.28 -19.17
N ASP A 441 -7.03 27.75 -18.29
CA ASP A 441 -7.95 28.53 -17.46
C ASP A 441 -7.29 29.11 -16.19
N ILE A 442 -5.97 29.01 -16.08
CA ILE A 442 -5.24 29.41 -14.87
C ILE A 442 -4.05 30.31 -15.15
N ARG A 443 -3.69 31.13 -14.17
CA ARG A 443 -2.47 31.97 -14.21
C ARG A 443 -1.83 32.04 -12.84
N VAL A 444 -0.50 32.00 -12.79
CA VAL A 444 0.27 32.15 -11.56
C VAL A 444 0.96 33.51 -11.55
N ILE A 445 0.94 34.20 -10.43
CA ILE A 445 1.67 35.47 -10.28
C ILE A 445 2.47 35.42 -8.99
N ARG A 446 3.74 35.78 -9.08
CA ARG A 446 4.62 35.95 -7.92
C ARG A 446 4.20 37.22 -7.16
N ASP A 447 3.63 37.04 -5.97
CA ASP A 447 3.19 38.11 -5.07
C ASP A 447 4.35 38.62 -4.21
N THR A 448 5.19 37.68 -3.74
CA THR A 448 6.48 37.93 -3.06
C THR A 448 7.47 36.84 -3.48
N PRO A 449 8.77 36.92 -3.13
CA PRO A 449 9.75 35.88 -3.50
C PRO A 449 9.37 34.44 -3.08
N THR A 450 8.52 34.28 -2.06
CA THR A 450 8.08 32.97 -1.55
C THR A 450 6.57 32.78 -1.60
N ARG A 451 5.81 33.71 -2.20
CA ARG A 451 4.34 33.65 -2.25
C ARG A 451 3.86 33.82 -3.69
N PHE A 452 3.02 32.90 -4.12
CA PHE A 452 2.45 32.88 -5.47
C PHE A 452 0.92 32.83 -5.38
N LYS A 453 0.26 33.62 -6.22
CA LYS A 453 -1.20 33.66 -6.36
C LYS A 453 -1.60 32.89 -7.61
N LEU A 454 -2.47 31.90 -7.44
CA LEU A 454 -3.09 31.15 -8.52
C LEU A 454 -4.48 31.73 -8.81
N PHE A 455 -4.65 32.25 -10.01
CA PHE A 455 -5.89 32.79 -10.52
C PHE A 455 -6.56 31.76 -11.42
N ARG A 456 -7.86 31.54 -11.24
CA ARG A 456 -8.68 30.72 -12.13
C ARG A 456 -9.69 31.59 -12.86
N PHE A 457 -9.73 31.49 -14.18
CA PHE A 457 -10.61 32.25 -15.03
C PHE A 457 -11.85 31.43 -15.37
N THR A 458 -13.01 32.09 -15.37
CA THR A 458 -14.28 31.52 -15.80
C THR A 458 -14.60 32.04 -17.20
N ALA A 459 -15.55 31.42 -17.90
CA ALA A 459 -16.05 31.94 -19.18
C ALA A 459 -16.48 33.41 -19.08
N LYS A 460 -17.01 33.84 -17.92
CA LYS A 460 -17.37 35.24 -17.68
C LYS A 460 -16.15 36.15 -17.54
N HIS A 461 -15.07 35.70 -16.91
CA HIS A 461 -13.81 36.46 -16.87
C HIS A 461 -13.23 36.66 -18.27
N TRP A 462 -13.28 35.62 -19.12
CA TRP A 462 -12.88 35.71 -20.52
C TRP A 462 -13.76 36.68 -21.33
N GLU A 463 -15.08 36.63 -21.18
CA GLU A 463 -16.00 37.59 -21.81
C GLU A 463 -15.66 39.04 -21.38
N ILE A 464 -15.50 39.28 -20.08
CA ILE A 464 -15.12 40.60 -19.53
C ILE A 464 -13.78 41.06 -20.12
N ALA A 465 -12.77 40.19 -20.13
CA ALA A 465 -11.45 40.49 -20.68
C ALA A 465 -11.51 40.81 -22.19
N SER A 466 -12.36 40.13 -22.96
CA SER A 466 -12.54 40.39 -24.39
C SER A 466 -13.10 41.78 -24.69
N PHE A 467 -13.95 42.32 -23.80
CA PHE A 467 -14.50 43.68 -23.92
C PHE A 467 -13.53 44.75 -23.44
N ILE A 468 -12.79 44.49 -22.35
CA ILE A 468 -11.92 45.49 -21.70
C ILE A 468 -10.52 45.52 -22.32
N GLY A 469 -10.05 44.42 -22.89
CA GLY A 469 -8.68 44.26 -23.40
C GLY A 469 -7.64 44.53 -22.30
N LYS A 470 -6.58 45.26 -22.64
CA LYS A 470 -5.53 45.68 -21.68
C LYS A 470 -5.97 46.78 -20.69
N GLY A 471 -7.24 47.16 -20.73
CA GLY A 471 -7.81 48.25 -19.96
C GLY A 471 -8.45 49.30 -20.85
N MET A 472 -9.54 49.90 -20.37
CA MET A 472 -10.30 50.93 -21.06
C MET A 472 -10.24 52.26 -20.30
N THR A 473 -10.08 53.35 -21.03
CA THR A 473 -10.18 54.71 -20.47
C THR A 473 -11.57 55.28 -20.75
N ILE A 474 -12.23 55.77 -19.70
CA ILE A 474 -13.59 56.31 -19.73
C ILE A 474 -13.51 57.83 -19.47
N PRO A 475 -14.03 58.69 -20.35
CA PRO A 475 -14.10 60.13 -20.12
C PRO A 475 -15.10 60.46 -19.00
N LYS A 476 -14.98 61.64 -18.37
CA LYS A 476 -15.88 62.06 -17.28
C LYS A 476 -17.37 61.94 -17.61
N SER A 477 -17.76 62.21 -18.86
CA SER A 477 -19.14 62.07 -19.33
C SER A 477 -19.69 60.63 -19.25
N GLY A 478 -18.82 59.62 -19.20
CA GLY A 478 -19.18 58.20 -19.10
C GLY A 478 -19.27 57.65 -17.67
N ALA A 479 -18.99 58.45 -16.63
CA ALA A 479 -18.88 57.98 -15.25
C ALA A 479 -20.16 57.31 -14.73
N GLN A 480 -21.35 57.84 -15.04
CA GLN A 480 -22.62 57.21 -14.65
C GLN A 480 -22.83 55.84 -15.30
N LYS A 481 -22.37 55.66 -16.55
CA LYS A 481 -22.47 54.37 -17.24
C LYS A 481 -21.48 53.35 -16.66
N ALA A 482 -20.28 53.81 -16.28
CA ALA A 482 -19.29 52.98 -15.60
C ALA A 482 -19.84 52.44 -14.26
N ARG A 483 -20.49 53.27 -13.45
CA ARG A 483 -21.13 52.85 -12.18
C ARG A 483 -22.17 51.75 -12.38
N LYS A 484 -23.06 51.89 -13.37
CA LYS A 484 -24.05 50.84 -13.69
C LYS A 484 -23.40 49.51 -14.10
N VAL A 485 -22.29 49.58 -14.83
CA VAL A 485 -21.52 48.38 -15.22
C VAL A 485 -20.90 47.72 -13.99
N VAL A 486 -20.34 48.50 -13.06
CA VAL A 486 -19.80 48.01 -11.78
C VAL A 486 -20.86 47.30 -10.97
N GLU A 487 -22.01 47.94 -10.75
CA GLU A 487 -23.12 47.35 -9.99
C GLU A 487 -23.55 46.01 -10.59
N SER A 488 -23.66 45.93 -11.93
CA SER A 488 -24.01 44.70 -12.63
C SER A 488 -22.94 43.61 -12.52
N LEU A 489 -21.66 43.97 -12.61
CA LEU A 489 -20.54 43.02 -12.61
C LEU A 489 -20.10 42.59 -11.20
N SER A 490 -20.50 43.32 -10.14
CA SER A 490 -20.19 43.00 -8.74
C SER A 490 -20.65 41.62 -8.29
N SER A 491 -21.63 41.03 -8.99
CA SER A 491 -22.12 39.66 -8.77
C SER A 491 -21.25 38.57 -9.40
N VAL A 492 -20.31 38.95 -10.26
CA VAL A 492 -19.49 38.06 -11.11
C VAL A 492 -18.01 38.19 -10.81
N VAL A 493 -17.55 39.40 -10.47
CA VAL A 493 -16.13 39.71 -10.18
C VAL A 493 -16.05 40.72 -9.05
N THR A 494 -15.05 40.59 -8.19
CA THR A 494 -14.76 41.59 -7.16
C THR A 494 -14.37 42.90 -7.82
N VAL A 495 -15.01 44.01 -7.41
CA VAL A 495 -14.75 45.33 -7.98
C VAL A 495 -14.06 46.24 -6.96
N LEU A 496 -12.91 46.79 -7.32
CA LEU A 496 -12.19 47.83 -6.56
C LEU A 496 -12.38 49.16 -7.27
N SER A 497 -12.94 50.17 -6.60
CA SER A 497 -13.27 51.43 -7.27
C SER A 497 -13.00 52.68 -6.43
N ASP A 498 -12.36 53.67 -7.06
CA ASP A 498 -12.22 55.04 -6.54
C ASP A 498 -13.50 55.89 -6.74
N LEU A 499 -14.60 55.31 -7.25
CA LEU A 499 -15.83 56.04 -7.47
C LEU A 499 -16.60 56.20 -6.15
N ASP A 500 -16.74 57.44 -5.69
CA ASP A 500 -17.59 57.75 -4.54
C ASP A 500 -19.03 57.25 -4.75
N GLY A 501 -19.49 56.32 -3.91
CA GLY A 501 -20.91 56.08 -3.67
C GLY A 501 -21.51 54.73 -4.08
N THR A 502 -20.83 53.60 -3.85
CA THR A 502 -21.50 52.28 -3.90
C THR A 502 -21.11 51.43 -2.69
N ALA A 503 -22.07 51.24 -1.78
CA ALA A 503 -22.04 50.55 -0.49
C ALA A 503 -21.62 51.39 0.73
N GLU A 504 -22.30 51.15 1.86
CA GLU A 504 -21.90 51.54 3.22
C GLU A 504 -20.59 50.83 3.59
N ALA A 505 -19.49 51.17 2.91
CA ALA A 505 -18.19 50.60 3.18
C ALA A 505 -17.64 51.20 4.49
N GLU A 506 -17.22 50.34 5.41
CA GLU A 506 -16.51 50.75 6.62
C GLU A 506 -15.19 51.43 6.20
N ILE A 507 -15.09 52.74 6.46
CA ILE A 507 -13.85 53.48 6.24
C ILE A 507 -12.84 53.01 7.28
N ARG A 508 -11.74 52.40 6.83
CA ARG A 508 -10.60 52.03 7.68
C ARG A 508 -9.37 52.84 7.30
N GLU A 509 -8.60 53.26 8.29
CA GLU A 509 -7.26 53.80 8.04
C GLU A 509 -6.38 52.72 7.40
N ALA A 510 -5.63 53.12 6.37
CA ALA A 510 -4.63 52.28 5.75
C ALA A 510 -3.52 51.96 6.77
N ASP A 511 -3.18 50.68 6.90
CA ASP A 511 -2.08 50.26 7.74
C ASP A 511 -0.74 50.73 7.13
N SER A 512 -0.17 51.77 7.70
CA SER A 512 1.07 52.39 7.23
C SER A 512 2.33 51.69 7.77
N ARG A 513 2.19 50.54 8.44
CA ARG A 513 3.34 49.81 8.97
C ARG A 513 4.11 49.15 7.82
N PRO A 514 5.40 49.49 7.62
CA PRO A 514 6.22 48.84 6.61
C PRO A 514 6.40 47.36 6.97
N HIS A 515 6.20 46.48 5.99
CA HIS A 515 6.40 45.05 6.16
C HIS A 515 7.77 44.68 5.57
N ALA A 516 8.57 43.94 6.33
CA ALA A 516 9.87 43.46 5.88
C ALA A 516 9.84 41.93 5.80
N HIS A 517 10.21 41.40 4.64
CA HIS A 517 10.39 39.98 4.44
C HIS A 517 11.81 39.58 4.85
N ILE A 518 11.93 38.61 5.74
CA ILE A 518 13.19 38.18 6.34
C ILE A 518 13.46 36.72 5.95
N LEU A 519 14.48 36.50 5.13
CA LEU A 519 14.85 35.18 4.62
C LEU A 519 16.19 34.72 5.22
N PRO A 520 16.30 33.45 5.68
CA PRO A 520 17.59 32.86 6.01
C PRO A 520 18.46 32.77 4.75
N CYS A 521 19.69 33.27 4.81
CA CYS A 521 20.64 33.20 3.70
C CYS A 521 21.99 32.70 4.22
N HIS A 522 22.24 31.40 4.05
CA HIS A 522 23.42 30.71 4.62
C HIS A 522 23.53 30.97 6.14
N ASP A 523 24.65 31.54 6.58
CA ASP A 523 24.92 31.90 7.97
C ASP A 523 24.38 33.29 8.35
N GLY A 524 23.58 33.94 7.47
CA GLY A 524 23.06 35.30 7.62
C GLY A 524 21.57 35.44 7.29
N ILE A 525 21.14 36.70 7.13
CA ILE A 525 19.74 37.09 6.91
C ILE A 525 19.67 38.07 5.73
N GLN A 526 18.74 37.84 4.80
CA GLN A 526 18.35 38.80 3.77
C GLN A 526 17.03 39.48 4.17
N VAL A 527 16.97 40.81 4.02
CA VAL A 527 15.79 41.62 4.33
C VAL A 527 15.37 42.39 3.08
N GLU A 528 14.09 42.27 2.72
CA GLU A 528 13.46 43.00 1.62
C GLU A 528 12.21 43.72 2.15
N PHE A 529 12.05 45.01 1.84
CA PHE A 529 10.89 45.79 2.26
C PHE A 529 9.80 45.72 1.18
N LEU A 530 8.58 45.36 1.58
CA LEU A 530 7.40 45.22 0.72
C LEU A 530 6.65 46.53 0.54
#